data_AF-A8T0A7-F1
#
_entry.id   AF-A8T0A7-F1
#
_cell.length_a   1.000
_cell.length_b   1.000
_cell.length_c   1.000
_cell.angle_alpha   90.00
_cell.angle_beta   90.00
_cell.angle_gamma   90.00
#
_symmetry.space_group_name_H-M   'P 1'
#
loop_
_entity.id
_entity.type
_entity.pdbx_description
1 polymer ?
#
loop_
_entity_poly.entity_id
_entity_poly.type
_entity_poly.pdbx_seq_one_letter_code
_entity_poly.pdbx_strand_id
1 'polypeptide(L)'
;MNVHFGSVSTTAANINRSEDHGINKNSPAEETKSIQQLVISQGGSSAEGKGLDKSFIIRDFDSPEGFVKREFQNGKLPRSSEESYVPYGITSDSTVVYAKSGEHRGFNQIASDLKPYTTEVSQERRGLAASELGAIALDKNQYTEKAVNKVSEGVKSFLMEKFESNPKETMATVTKQIGHYFFTNERLSFGRISTQDVKTMSEDQVWNKIMDALENGSLDQKISIHDAVGRKVLPKLGGGSEQLAKYQALGETVRQDWFDKKEYRGRANVAGAQASHTAGIADNKHANIVGSFEQPRNRGVDMFERDVNRTSHTEANNFFDDIDSRNLLFGAGISGTTGSLLQAAEAFGPLTEMEDKKQYMMAIVGYLVGGGMHSYHECMTIGEKVGIPYNPGSYVESLPESFTNSEDFQQWNHDYYDISVLGATHWQFNEGKLPSHLELQRVMEKKLDEDGSVKNSFIVG
;
A
#
# COMPACT_ATOMS: atom_id res chain seq x y z
N MET A 1 57.81 -16.61 -15.27
CA MET A 1 58.37 -17.33 -16.43
C MET A 1 57.60 -16.89 -17.66
N ASN A 2 58.25 -16.07 -18.49
CA ASN A 2 57.80 -15.71 -19.84
C ASN A 2 57.79 -16.95 -20.73
N VAL A 3 56.77 -17.12 -21.57
CA VAL A 3 56.99 -17.56 -22.95
C VAL A 3 55.96 -16.90 -23.87
N HIS A 4 56.52 -16.24 -24.87
CA HIS A 4 55.94 -15.56 -26.03
C HIS A 4 55.97 -16.55 -27.20
N PHE A 5 54.92 -16.62 -28.03
CA PHE A 5 54.92 -17.05 -29.44
C PHE A 5 53.52 -16.71 -29.98
N GLY A 6 53.28 -16.14 -31.16
CA GLY A 6 54.12 -15.76 -32.28
C GLY A 6 53.14 -15.37 -33.40
N SER A 7 53.38 -14.22 -34.02
CA SER A 7 52.65 -13.66 -35.15
C SER A 7 52.85 -14.45 -36.45
N VAL A 8 51.84 -14.50 -37.32
CA VAL A 8 52.06 -14.59 -38.78
C VAL A 8 51.10 -13.64 -39.50
N SER A 9 51.70 -12.83 -40.37
CA SER A 9 51.14 -11.84 -41.28
C SER A 9 51.06 -12.42 -42.69
N THR A 10 50.03 -12.02 -43.46
CA THR A 10 50.12 -11.85 -44.93
C THR A 10 49.08 -10.84 -45.43
N THR A 11 49.60 -9.71 -45.91
CA THR A 11 49.16 -8.81 -46.99
C THR A 11 48.71 -9.58 -48.25
N ALA A 12 47.99 -9.07 -49.26
CA ALA A 12 47.32 -7.82 -49.64
C ALA A 12 46.53 -8.14 -50.93
N ALA A 13 45.44 -7.42 -51.25
CA ALA A 13 45.09 -7.04 -52.63
C ALA A 13 43.88 -6.09 -52.66
N ASN A 14 44.18 -4.83 -52.99
CA ASN A 14 43.23 -3.82 -53.48
C ASN A 14 42.76 -4.17 -54.89
N ILE A 15 41.46 -4.10 -55.16
CA ILE A 15 40.92 -3.84 -56.50
C ILE A 15 39.79 -2.82 -56.37
N ASN A 16 40.07 -1.62 -56.88
CA ASN A 16 39.08 -0.61 -57.23
C ASN A 16 38.24 -1.11 -58.41
N ARG A 17 36.91 -0.97 -58.31
CA ARG A 17 36.06 -0.67 -59.47
C ARG A 17 34.91 0.24 -59.05
N SER A 18 35.01 1.45 -59.56
CA SER A 18 33.95 2.42 -59.76
C SER A 18 32.84 1.84 -60.63
N GLU A 19 31.59 2.04 -60.24
CA GLU A 19 30.50 2.27 -61.19
C GLU A 19 29.43 3.09 -60.48
N ASP A 20 29.31 4.34 -60.95
CA ASP A 20 28.14 5.21 -60.86
C ASP A 20 26.86 4.39 -61.04
N HIS A 21 25.82 4.67 -60.25
CA HIS A 21 24.43 4.83 -60.71
C HIS A 21 23.66 5.55 -59.61
N GLY A 22 23.39 6.83 -59.86
CA GLY A 22 22.55 7.66 -59.01
C GLY A 22 21.11 7.15 -58.99
N ILE A 23 20.59 6.94 -57.78
CA ILE A 23 19.15 6.92 -57.53
C ILE A 23 18.88 7.88 -56.38
N ASN A 24 18.30 9.01 -56.76
CA ASN A 24 17.72 10.01 -55.89
C ASN A 24 16.50 9.40 -55.18
N LYS A 25 16.59 9.19 -53.86
CA LYS A 25 15.43 8.95 -52.99
C LYS A 25 15.52 9.90 -51.79
N ASN A 26 15.02 11.11 -51.99
CA ASN A 26 14.45 11.90 -50.91
C ASN A 26 13.22 11.15 -50.37
N SER A 27 13.41 10.32 -49.34
CA SER A 27 12.34 9.97 -48.41
C SER A 27 12.42 10.96 -47.25
N PRO A 28 11.32 11.61 -46.85
CA PRO A 28 11.30 12.28 -45.56
C PRO A 28 11.46 11.20 -44.50
N ALA A 29 12.48 11.31 -43.67
CA ALA A 29 12.50 10.58 -42.41
C ALA A 29 11.30 11.10 -41.60
N GLU A 30 10.26 10.29 -41.48
CA GLU A 30 9.26 10.47 -40.44
C GLU A 30 9.99 10.35 -39.11
N GLU A 31 10.23 11.50 -38.47
CA GLU A 31 10.64 11.58 -37.07
C GLU A 31 9.55 10.90 -36.23
N THR A 32 9.74 9.62 -35.93
CA THR A 32 8.89 8.88 -34.99
C THR A 32 9.10 9.51 -33.62
N LYS A 33 8.11 10.27 -33.12
CA LYS A 33 8.18 10.81 -31.77
C LYS A 33 8.11 9.66 -30.78
N SER A 34 9.11 9.53 -29.91
CA SER A 34 9.11 8.49 -28.89
C SER A 34 7.97 8.73 -27.88
N ILE A 35 7.49 7.68 -27.21
CA ILE A 35 6.51 7.78 -26.10
C ILE A 35 7.01 8.80 -25.06
N GLN A 36 8.33 8.81 -24.81
CA GLN A 36 8.95 9.80 -23.95
C GLN A 36 8.69 11.24 -24.41
N GLN A 37 8.58 11.57 -25.69
CA GLN A 37 8.26 12.94 -26.13
C GLN A 37 6.78 13.31 -25.92
N LEU A 38 5.86 12.34 -25.96
CA LEU A 38 4.45 12.55 -25.58
C LEU A 38 4.33 12.84 -24.08
N VAL A 39 5.19 12.21 -23.26
CA VAL A 39 5.24 12.42 -21.80
C VAL A 39 6.06 13.67 -21.40
N ILE A 40 7.23 13.90 -22.03
CA ILE A 40 8.20 14.96 -21.72
C ILE A 40 7.76 16.34 -22.21
N SER A 41 6.71 16.46 -23.04
CA SER A 41 6.19 17.77 -23.48
C SER A 41 5.83 18.75 -22.34
N GLN A 42 5.97 18.37 -21.05
CA GLN A 42 5.93 19.28 -19.90
C GLN A 42 6.98 19.08 -18.78
N GLY A 43 8.12 18.41 -19.03
CA GLY A 43 9.15 18.17 -18.01
C GLY A 43 10.06 19.35 -17.62
N GLY A 44 9.61 20.60 -17.74
CA GLY A 44 10.44 21.77 -17.45
C GLY A 44 9.66 23.04 -17.09
N SER A 45 10.11 23.68 -16.00
CA SER A 45 9.77 25.02 -15.48
C SER A 45 8.60 25.14 -14.50
N SER A 46 9.01 25.52 -13.28
CA SER A 46 8.37 26.40 -12.28
C SER A 46 6.92 26.15 -11.87
N ALA A 47 6.76 25.91 -10.56
CA ALA A 47 5.52 25.97 -9.81
C ALA A 47 4.81 27.32 -9.98
N GLU A 48 3.87 27.39 -10.91
CA GLU A 48 2.71 28.29 -10.88
C GLU A 48 1.72 27.86 -11.99
N GLY A 49 0.57 27.31 -11.58
CA GLY A 49 -0.67 27.37 -12.37
C GLY A 49 -0.82 26.48 -13.61
N LYS A 50 -0.18 25.29 -13.70
CA LYS A 50 -0.58 24.28 -14.69
C LYS A 50 -1.68 23.40 -14.11
N GLY A 51 -2.89 23.48 -14.68
CA GLY A 51 -3.98 22.57 -14.34
C GLY A 51 -3.53 21.11 -14.52
N LEU A 52 -3.96 20.25 -13.59
CA LEU A 52 -3.64 18.83 -13.59
C LEU A 52 -4.03 18.22 -14.94
N ASP A 53 -3.09 17.52 -15.59
CA ASP A 53 -3.34 16.82 -16.84
C ASP A 53 -4.30 15.65 -16.59
N LYS A 54 -5.52 15.71 -17.15
CA LYS A 54 -6.58 14.70 -16.93
C LYS A 54 -6.67 13.68 -18.04
N SER A 55 -5.69 13.66 -18.93
CA SER A 55 -5.67 12.75 -20.05
C SER A 55 -5.06 11.39 -19.69
N PHE A 56 -5.37 10.39 -20.50
CA PHE A 56 -4.83 9.05 -20.39
C PHE A 56 -4.07 8.71 -21.66
N ILE A 57 -3.01 7.92 -21.53
CA ILE A 57 -2.31 7.36 -22.69
C ILE A 57 -3.02 6.07 -23.09
N ILE A 58 -3.61 6.08 -24.28
CA ILE A 58 -4.42 4.99 -24.83
C ILE A 58 -3.69 4.35 -26.00
N ARG A 59 -3.59 3.02 -26.03
CA ARG A 59 -3.13 2.26 -27.20
C ARG A 59 -4.04 2.52 -28.39
N ASP A 60 -3.45 2.83 -29.53
CA ASP A 60 -4.17 3.15 -30.76
C ASP A 60 -3.43 2.55 -31.96
N PHE A 61 -4.08 1.66 -32.70
CA PHE A 61 -3.48 0.98 -33.86
C PHE A 61 -3.40 1.89 -35.09
N ASP A 62 -4.20 2.96 -35.13
CA ASP A 62 -4.24 3.89 -36.25
C ASP A 62 -3.23 5.04 -36.08
N SER A 63 -2.68 5.21 -34.86
CA SER A 63 -1.60 6.16 -34.58
C SER A 63 -0.25 5.61 -35.03
N PRO A 64 0.58 6.40 -35.75
CA PRO A 64 1.95 6.03 -36.09
C PRO A 64 2.82 5.68 -34.88
N GLU A 65 2.57 6.36 -33.75
CA GLU A 65 3.25 6.13 -32.48
C GLU A 65 2.72 4.90 -31.73
N GLY A 66 1.59 4.35 -32.15
CA GLY A 66 0.89 3.23 -31.49
C GLY A 66 0.07 3.63 -30.25
N PHE A 67 0.07 4.92 -29.90
CA PHE A 67 -0.57 5.45 -28.70
C PHE A 67 -1.05 6.90 -28.90
N VAL A 68 -2.15 7.25 -28.27
CA VAL A 68 -2.72 8.61 -28.26
C VAL A 68 -3.02 9.07 -26.85
N LYS A 69 -2.87 10.37 -26.62
CA LYS A 69 -3.30 11.03 -25.40
C LYS A 69 -4.77 11.42 -25.54
N ARG A 70 -5.63 10.93 -24.66
CA ARG A 70 -7.09 11.18 -24.72
C ARG A 70 -7.62 11.65 -23.38
N GLU A 71 -8.36 12.75 -23.41
CA GLU A 71 -9.17 13.20 -22.28
C GLU A 71 -10.54 12.53 -22.33
N PHE A 72 -11.06 12.20 -21.15
CA PHE A 72 -12.39 11.62 -21.00
C PHE A 72 -13.25 12.49 -20.09
N GLN A 73 -14.56 12.32 -20.20
CA GLN A 73 -15.52 13.05 -19.38
C GLN A 73 -15.23 12.84 -17.89
N ASN A 74 -15.15 13.94 -17.15
CA ASN A 74 -14.83 13.96 -15.71
C ASN A 74 -13.47 13.33 -15.34
N GLY A 75 -12.54 13.19 -16.30
CA GLY A 75 -11.22 12.60 -16.05
C GLY A 75 -11.29 11.11 -15.67
N LYS A 76 -12.30 10.38 -16.15
CA LYS A 76 -12.48 8.95 -15.85
C LYS A 76 -12.54 8.14 -17.14
N LEU A 77 -11.82 7.02 -17.16
CA LEU A 77 -11.95 6.04 -18.24
C LEU A 77 -13.39 5.48 -18.27
N PRO A 78 -14.00 5.32 -19.45
CA PRO A 78 -15.27 4.61 -19.62
C PRO A 78 -15.23 3.22 -18.97
N ARG A 79 -16.37 2.81 -18.39
CA ARG A 79 -16.55 1.52 -17.70
C ARG A 79 -17.86 0.83 -18.11
N SER A 80 -18.31 1.04 -19.35
CA SER A 80 -19.53 0.41 -19.86
C SER A 80 -19.22 -0.88 -20.65
N SER A 81 -20.27 -1.60 -21.04
CA SER A 81 -20.16 -2.77 -21.93
C SER A 81 -19.64 -2.39 -23.33
N GLU A 82 -19.93 -1.17 -23.78
CA GLU A 82 -19.56 -0.66 -25.11
C GLU A 82 -18.13 -0.17 -25.14
N GLU A 83 -17.66 0.43 -24.05
CA GLU A 83 -16.32 0.98 -23.93
C GLU A 83 -15.79 0.85 -22.51
N SER A 84 -14.71 0.08 -22.39
CA SER A 84 -13.94 -0.04 -21.16
C SER A 84 -12.46 -0.19 -21.48
N TYR A 85 -11.62 0.23 -20.53
CA TYR A 85 -10.17 0.24 -20.67
C TYR A 85 -9.51 -0.57 -19.56
N VAL A 86 -8.37 -1.18 -19.88
CA VAL A 86 -7.55 -1.97 -18.97
C VAL A 86 -6.08 -1.56 -19.10
N PRO A 87 -5.28 -1.63 -18.03
CA PRO A 87 -3.84 -1.38 -18.12
C PRO A 87 -3.18 -2.37 -19.07
N TYR A 88 -2.46 -1.83 -20.04
CA TYR A 88 -1.79 -2.57 -21.10
C TYR A 88 -0.29 -2.66 -20.84
N GLY A 89 0.32 -1.54 -20.48
CA GLY A 89 1.74 -1.47 -20.18
C GLY A 89 2.09 -0.26 -19.33
N ILE A 90 3.36 -0.17 -18.97
CA ILE A 90 3.92 0.92 -18.17
C ILE A 90 5.21 1.42 -18.82
N THR A 91 5.35 2.74 -18.91
CA THR A 91 6.53 3.41 -19.44
C THR A 91 7.67 3.45 -18.42
N SER A 92 8.88 3.84 -18.84
CA SER A 92 10.04 3.91 -17.96
C SER A 92 9.88 4.91 -16.79
N ASP A 93 9.08 5.95 -16.98
CA ASP A 93 8.70 6.95 -15.98
C ASP A 93 7.43 6.59 -15.20
N SER A 94 7.00 5.32 -15.27
CA SER A 94 5.90 4.78 -14.48
C SER A 94 4.51 5.31 -14.84
N THR A 95 4.32 5.87 -16.03
CA THR A 95 2.99 6.19 -16.58
C THR A 95 2.33 4.94 -17.14
N VAL A 96 1.05 4.74 -16.81
CA VAL A 96 0.27 3.60 -17.30
C VAL A 96 -0.30 3.91 -18.68
N VAL A 97 -0.10 2.99 -19.61
CA VAL A 97 -0.75 2.97 -20.91
C VAL A 97 -1.93 2.01 -20.83
N TYR A 98 -3.10 2.46 -21.26
CA TYR A 98 -4.34 1.67 -21.26
C TYR A 98 -4.67 1.19 -22.67
N ALA A 99 -5.32 0.04 -22.79
CA ALA A 99 -5.91 -0.42 -24.04
C ALA A 99 -7.41 -0.66 -23.84
N LYS A 100 -8.18 -0.53 -24.93
CA LYS A 100 -9.59 -0.90 -24.90
C LYS A 100 -9.72 -2.39 -24.56
N SER A 101 -10.75 -2.75 -23.80
CA SER A 101 -11.04 -4.14 -23.48
C SER A 101 -11.28 -4.94 -24.77
N GLY A 102 -10.65 -6.11 -24.89
CA GLY A 102 -10.57 -6.90 -26.12
C GLY A 102 -9.30 -6.65 -26.94
N GLU A 103 -8.75 -5.43 -26.92
CA GLU A 103 -7.56 -5.02 -27.68
C GLU A 103 -6.25 -5.14 -26.87
N HIS A 104 -6.33 -5.48 -25.58
CA HIS A 104 -5.17 -5.72 -24.72
C HIS A 104 -4.43 -7.03 -25.05
N ARG A 105 -5.04 -7.92 -25.84
CA ARG A 105 -4.44 -9.22 -26.18
C ARG A 105 -3.26 -9.03 -27.15
N GLY A 106 -2.16 -9.73 -26.87
CA GLY A 106 -0.93 -9.61 -27.64
C GLY A 106 -0.13 -8.38 -27.25
N PHE A 107 0.85 -8.56 -26.37
CA PHE A 107 1.83 -7.53 -26.04
C PHE A 107 2.91 -7.52 -27.11
N ASN A 108 3.04 -6.42 -27.87
CA ASN A 108 4.07 -6.31 -28.89
C ASN A 108 5.33 -5.70 -28.26
N GLN A 109 6.31 -6.54 -27.93
CA GLN A 109 7.60 -6.13 -27.34
C GLN A 109 8.43 -5.19 -28.24
N ILE A 110 8.00 -4.96 -29.50
CA ILE A 110 8.70 -4.12 -30.47
C ILE A 110 8.52 -2.61 -30.16
N ALA A 111 7.54 -2.22 -29.34
CA ALA A 111 7.47 -0.86 -28.78
C ALA A 111 8.55 -0.72 -27.68
N SER A 112 9.69 -0.11 -28.02
CA SER A 112 10.97 -0.30 -27.31
C SER A 112 11.03 0.11 -25.84
N ASP A 113 10.06 0.91 -25.37
CA ASP A 113 10.13 1.53 -24.03
C ASP A 113 8.95 1.15 -23.11
N LEU A 114 8.04 0.29 -23.58
CA LEU A 114 6.87 -0.12 -22.80
C LEU A 114 7.09 -1.50 -22.17
N LYS A 115 6.94 -1.58 -20.85
CA LYS A 115 6.92 -2.85 -20.12
C LYS A 115 5.49 -3.38 -20.02
N PRO A 116 5.27 -4.70 -20.14
CA PRO A 116 3.95 -5.30 -19.90
C PRO A 116 3.44 -5.00 -18.50
N TYR A 117 2.14 -4.75 -18.36
CA TYR A 117 1.52 -4.59 -17.05
C TYR A 117 1.18 -5.99 -16.48
N THR A 118 2.12 -6.58 -15.75
CA THR A 118 2.01 -7.93 -15.14
C THR A 118 1.49 -7.90 -13.70
N THR A 119 1.34 -9.07 -13.07
CA THR A 119 1.10 -9.22 -11.63
C THR A 119 2.13 -8.47 -10.79
N GLU A 120 3.42 -8.59 -11.12
CA GLU A 120 4.51 -7.94 -10.39
C GLU A 120 4.44 -6.42 -10.53
N VAL A 121 4.17 -5.91 -11.74
CA VAL A 121 3.98 -4.47 -11.98
C VAL A 121 2.78 -3.96 -11.19
N SER A 122 1.68 -4.73 -11.14
CA SER A 122 0.51 -4.37 -10.34
C SER A 122 0.83 -4.33 -8.84
N GLN A 123 1.59 -5.29 -8.32
CA GLN A 123 2.02 -5.28 -6.91
C GLN A 123 2.93 -4.09 -6.60
N GLU A 124 3.91 -3.81 -7.47
CA GLU A 124 4.80 -2.66 -7.33
C GLU A 124 3.99 -1.35 -7.30
N ARG A 125 3.06 -1.17 -8.25
CA ARG A 125 2.18 0.02 -8.29
C ARG A 125 1.24 0.12 -7.10
N ARG A 126 0.70 -1.00 -6.59
CA ARG A 126 -0.05 -1.00 -5.31
C ARG A 126 0.81 -0.53 -4.16
N GLY A 127 2.07 -0.97 -4.13
CA GLY A 127 3.04 -0.60 -3.11
C GLY A 127 3.30 0.90 -3.13
N LEU A 128 3.51 1.46 -4.31
CA LEU A 128 3.65 2.91 -4.53
C LEU A 128 2.39 3.67 -4.11
N ALA A 129 1.22 3.31 -4.63
CA ALA A 129 -0.05 3.98 -4.35
C ALA A 129 -0.37 4.01 -2.84
N ALA A 130 -0.25 2.87 -2.17
CA ALA A 130 -0.52 2.76 -0.73
C ALA A 130 0.49 3.53 0.11
N SER A 131 1.76 3.53 -0.30
CA SER A 131 2.83 4.24 0.42
C SER A 131 2.69 5.75 0.29
N GLU A 132 2.40 6.24 -0.91
CA GLU A 132 2.20 7.66 -1.16
C GLU A 132 0.93 8.18 -0.49
N LEU A 133 -0.16 7.42 -0.52
CA LEU A 133 -1.36 7.76 0.27
C LEU A 133 -1.06 7.84 1.77
N GLY A 134 -0.29 6.87 2.29
CA GLY A 134 0.14 6.87 3.68
C GLY A 134 1.04 8.08 4.01
N ALA A 135 1.94 8.45 3.10
CA ALA A 135 2.80 9.62 3.25
C ALA A 135 1.99 10.92 3.24
N ILE A 136 1.05 11.07 2.30
CA ILE A 136 0.12 12.21 2.23
C ILE A 136 -0.66 12.33 3.56
N ALA A 137 -1.20 11.22 4.08
CA ALA A 137 -1.94 11.25 5.34
C ALA A 137 -1.07 11.72 6.52
N LEU A 138 0.21 11.31 6.57
CA LEU A 138 1.15 11.70 7.62
C LEU A 138 1.62 13.16 7.51
N ASP A 139 1.85 13.65 6.29
CA ASP A 139 2.37 15.00 6.03
C ASP A 139 1.26 16.07 6.08
N LYS A 140 0.05 15.73 5.62
CA LYS A 140 -1.06 16.65 5.45
C LYS A 140 -2.18 16.35 6.44
N ASN A 141 -2.00 16.84 7.66
CA ASN A 141 -2.93 16.64 8.77
C ASN A 141 -4.37 17.10 8.45
N GLN A 142 -4.57 18.08 7.56
CA GLN A 142 -5.90 18.62 7.21
C GLN A 142 -6.94 17.57 6.79
N TYR A 143 -6.52 16.40 6.32
CA TYR A 143 -7.41 15.30 5.92
C TYR A 143 -7.84 14.38 7.07
N THR A 144 -7.19 14.49 8.23
CA THR A 144 -7.40 13.57 9.37
C THR A 144 -7.60 14.28 10.70
N GLU A 145 -7.18 15.54 10.80
CA GLU A 145 -7.01 16.29 12.04
C GLU A 145 -8.28 16.35 12.89
N LYS A 146 -9.43 16.61 12.28
CA LYS A 146 -10.70 16.73 13.01
C LYS A 146 -11.02 15.45 13.80
N ALA A 147 -11.00 14.29 13.14
CA ALA A 147 -11.30 13.02 13.77
C ALA A 147 -10.21 12.60 14.77
N VAL A 148 -8.93 12.85 14.44
CA VAL A 148 -7.79 12.52 15.30
C VAL A 148 -7.79 13.36 16.57
N ASN A 149 -8.03 14.67 16.48
CA ASN A 149 -8.10 15.58 17.62
C ASN A 149 -9.26 15.19 18.54
N LYS A 150 -10.41 14.83 18.00
CA LYS A 150 -11.55 14.34 18.80
C LYS A 150 -11.19 13.12 19.65
N VAL A 151 -10.49 12.13 19.08
CA VAL A 151 -10.03 10.96 19.85
C VAL A 151 -8.90 11.35 20.83
N SER A 152 -7.98 12.23 20.42
CA SER A 152 -6.87 12.71 21.25
C SER A 152 -7.37 13.44 22.49
N GLU A 153 -8.35 14.34 22.34
CA GLU A 153 -9.02 15.06 23.42
C GLU A 153 -9.74 14.11 24.37
N GLY A 154 -10.39 13.08 23.84
CA GLY A 154 -11.02 12.02 24.63
C GLY A 154 -10.02 11.23 25.48
N VAL A 155 -8.90 10.83 24.87
CA VAL A 155 -7.79 10.15 25.55
C VAL A 155 -7.22 11.06 26.64
N LYS A 156 -6.95 12.32 26.31
CA LYS A 156 -6.44 13.35 27.24
C LYS A 156 -7.39 13.53 28.42
N SER A 157 -8.68 13.66 28.16
CA SER A 157 -9.73 13.83 29.19
C SER A 157 -9.79 12.63 30.13
N PHE A 158 -9.78 11.41 29.60
CA PHE A 158 -9.73 10.19 30.41
C PHE A 158 -8.49 10.16 31.30
N LEU A 159 -7.30 10.45 30.75
CA LEU A 159 -6.06 10.43 31.51
C LEU A 159 -6.05 11.52 32.61
N MET A 160 -6.52 12.73 32.30
CA MET A 160 -6.61 13.82 33.28
C MET A 160 -7.59 13.52 34.42
N GLU A 161 -8.75 12.92 34.13
CA GLU A 161 -9.71 12.50 35.17
C GLU A 161 -9.06 11.50 36.16
N LYS A 162 -8.29 10.54 35.64
CA LYS A 162 -7.55 9.58 36.49
C LYS A 162 -6.40 10.25 37.23
N PHE A 163 -5.72 11.19 36.59
CA PHE A 163 -4.67 11.98 37.22
C PHE A 163 -5.20 12.81 38.38
N GLU A 164 -6.33 13.50 38.23
CA GLU A 164 -6.95 14.29 39.30
C GLU A 164 -7.33 13.43 40.52
N SER A 165 -7.75 12.19 40.27
CA SER A 165 -8.12 11.23 41.31
C SER A 165 -6.90 10.63 42.04
N ASN A 166 -5.87 10.22 41.29
CA ASN A 166 -4.64 9.65 41.84
C ASN A 166 -3.43 9.93 40.91
N PRO A 167 -2.74 11.08 41.07
CA PRO A 167 -1.69 11.50 40.15
C PRO A 167 -0.55 10.48 40.07
N LYS A 168 -0.07 10.01 41.23
CA LYS A 168 1.09 9.12 41.33
C LYS A 168 0.80 7.76 40.69
N GLU A 169 -0.35 7.16 40.97
CA GLU A 169 -0.72 5.87 40.38
C GLU A 169 -0.93 5.97 38.87
N THR A 170 -1.54 7.06 38.41
CA THR A 170 -1.82 7.29 37.00
C THR A 170 -0.52 7.43 36.20
N MET A 171 0.40 8.29 36.64
CA MET A 171 1.71 8.47 35.98
C MET A 171 2.56 7.20 36.01
N ALA A 172 2.60 6.49 37.14
CA ALA A 172 3.28 5.21 37.26
C ALA A 172 2.69 4.16 36.30
N THR A 173 1.35 4.13 36.16
CA THR A 173 0.67 3.20 35.26
C THR A 173 0.97 3.52 33.79
N VAL A 174 0.87 4.79 33.39
CA VAL A 174 1.23 5.22 32.02
C VAL A 174 2.68 4.85 31.70
N THR A 175 3.61 5.22 32.59
CA THR A 175 5.04 4.91 32.42
C THR A 175 5.28 3.42 32.29
N LYS A 176 4.73 2.62 33.20
CA LYS A 176 4.92 1.16 33.23
C LYS A 176 4.27 0.44 32.06
N GLN A 177 3.09 0.86 31.63
CA GLN A 177 2.33 0.13 30.61
C GLN A 177 2.75 0.51 29.20
N ILE A 178 3.07 1.78 28.96
CA ILE A 178 3.26 2.27 27.59
C ILE A 178 4.56 3.05 27.34
N GLY A 179 5.28 3.48 28.38
CA GLY A 179 6.47 4.32 28.23
C GLY A 179 7.53 3.74 27.28
N HIS A 180 7.77 2.42 27.31
CA HIS A 180 8.77 1.76 26.46
C HIS A 180 8.42 1.72 24.96
N TYR A 181 7.17 2.02 24.57
CA TYR A 181 6.81 2.14 23.14
C TYR A 181 7.19 3.50 22.57
N PHE A 182 7.22 4.55 23.40
CA PHE A 182 7.50 5.94 23.00
C PHE A 182 8.93 6.38 23.32
N PHE A 183 9.56 5.75 24.31
CA PHE A 183 10.93 5.95 24.76
C PHE A 183 11.68 4.63 24.63
N THR A 184 12.30 4.49 23.46
CA THR A 184 12.50 3.18 22.84
C THR A 184 13.85 2.54 23.12
N ASN A 185 14.76 3.24 23.80
CA ASN A 185 16.15 2.81 23.97
C ASN A 185 16.76 2.36 22.63
N GLU A 186 16.82 3.30 21.68
CA GLU A 186 17.33 3.12 20.30
C GLU A 186 16.52 2.15 19.41
N ARG A 187 15.46 1.51 19.91
CA ARG A 187 14.61 0.63 19.07
C ARG A 187 13.86 1.43 18.01
N LEU A 188 13.72 0.81 16.85
CA LEU A 188 13.24 1.47 15.63
C LEU A 188 11.74 1.23 15.38
N SER A 189 10.90 1.54 16.37
CA SER A 189 9.43 1.58 16.19
C SER A 189 8.97 2.88 15.55
N PHE A 190 7.87 2.84 14.81
CA PHE A 190 7.20 4.03 14.26
C PHE A 190 6.26 4.65 15.30
N GLY A 191 6.02 5.97 15.28
CA GLY A 191 5.20 6.64 16.29
C GLY A 191 5.89 6.92 17.63
N ARG A 192 7.21 6.70 17.75
CA ARG A 192 7.96 7.00 18.99
C ARG A 192 8.12 8.51 19.20
N ILE A 193 8.26 8.92 20.46
CA ILE A 193 8.56 10.30 20.83
C ILE A 193 10.07 10.51 20.89
N SER A 194 10.81 9.52 21.35
CA SER A 194 12.26 9.60 21.52
C SER A 194 12.95 8.23 21.51
N THR A 195 14.25 8.25 21.22
CA THR A 195 15.15 7.09 21.38
C THR A 195 15.74 6.96 22.78
N GLN A 196 15.47 7.90 23.69
CA GLN A 196 15.87 7.81 25.10
C GLN A 196 15.31 6.54 25.75
N ASP A 197 16.06 5.94 26.69
CA ASP A 197 15.57 4.82 27.50
C ASP A 197 14.60 5.33 28.58
N VAL A 198 13.36 4.81 28.57
CA VAL A 198 12.33 5.10 29.58
C VAL A 198 12.84 4.92 31.02
N LYS A 199 13.78 3.99 31.25
CA LYS A 199 14.35 3.72 32.58
C LYS A 199 15.20 4.87 33.12
N THR A 200 15.63 5.78 32.26
CA THR A 200 16.43 6.96 32.62
C THR A 200 15.56 8.20 32.89
N MET A 201 14.23 8.07 32.74
CA MET A 201 13.28 9.17 32.84
C MET A 201 12.45 9.05 34.11
N SER A 202 12.03 10.18 34.68
CA SER A 202 11.01 10.20 35.73
C SER A 202 9.61 9.96 35.16
N GLU A 203 8.69 9.50 36.01
CA GLU A 203 7.28 9.31 35.64
C GLU A 203 6.65 10.64 35.16
N ASP A 204 6.98 11.77 35.80
CA ASP A 204 6.53 13.10 35.40
C ASP A 204 7.02 13.48 33.99
N GLN A 205 8.27 13.15 33.65
CA GLN A 205 8.82 13.43 32.32
C GLN A 205 8.12 12.62 31.23
N VAL A 206 7.86 11.33 31.50
CA VAL A 206 7.14 10.45 30.57
C VAL A 206 5.70 10.93 30.40
N TRP A 207 5.00 11.22 31.51
CA TRP A 207 3.64 11.77 31.50
C TRP A 207 3.56 13.06 30.67
N ASN A 208 4.36 14.07 30.99
CA ASN A 208 4.30 15.38 30.33
C ASN A 208 4.56 15.27 28.83
N LYS A 209 5.50 14.41 28.40
CA LYS A 209 5.78 14.20 26.97
C LYS A 209 4.65 13.45 26.25
N ILE A 210 3.99 12.50 26.89
CA ILE A 210 2.82 11.82 26.31
C ILE A 210 1.65 12.79 26.15
N MET A 211 1.40 13.63 27.17
CA MET A 211 0.34 14.64 27.13
C MET A 211 0.62 15.71 26.08
N ASP A 212 1.87 16.15 25.96
CA ASP A 212 2.31 17.08 24.91
C ASP A 212 2.17 16.46 23.50
N ALA A 213 2.56 15.19 23.33
CA ALA A 213 2.41 14.51 22.04
C ALA A 213 0.94 14.31 21.61
N LEU A 214 0.01 14.11 22.54
CA LEU A 214 -1.42 14.08 22.22
C LEU A 214 -1.93 15.42 21.65
N GLU A 215 -1.35 16.54 22.08
CA GLU A 215 -1.76 17.89 21.68
C GLU A 215 -1.00 18.35 20.43
N ASN A 216 0.32 18.27 20.48
CA ASN A 216 1.26 18.88 19.54
C ASN A 216 2.10 17.87 18.73
N GLY A 217 1.95 16.57 18.99
CA GLY A 217 2.73 15.53 18.32
C GLY A 217 2.34 15.33 16.87
N SER A 218 3.20 14.62 16.14
CA SER A 218 2.93 14.19 14.77
C SER A 218 1.78 13.18 14.72
N LEU A 219 1.19 12.98 13.54
CA LEU A 219 0.06 12.07 13.37
C LEU A 219 0.38 10.64 13.86
N ASP A 220 1.55 10.11 13.52
CA ASP A 220 1.98 8.78 13.94
C ASP A 220 2.14 8.66 15.46
N GLN A 221 2.59 9.72 16.14
CA GLN A 221 2.68 9.77 17.60
C GLN A 221 1.29 9.74 18.23
N LYS A 222 0.36 10.60 17.78
CA LYS A 222 -1.02 10.64 18.30
C LYS A 222 -1.71 9.29 18.14
N ILE A 223 -1.67 8.73 16.93
CA ILE A 223 -2.29 7.43 16.64
C ILE A 223 -1.65 6.30 17.46
N SER A 224 -0.32 6.27 17.59
CA SER A 224 0.35 5.28 18.45
C SER A 224 -0.07 5.40 19.92
N ILE A 225 -0.28 6.61 20.44
CA ILE A 225 -0.78 6.84 21.81
C ILE A 225 -2.22 6.32 21.96
N HIS A 226 -3.09 6.53 20.96
CA HIS A 226 -4.46 6.01 21.00
C HIS A 226 -4.48 4.48 21.17
N ASP A 227 -3.69 3.74 20.36
CA ASP A 227 -3.59 2.28 20.49
C ASP A 227 -3.06 1.87 21.87
N ALA A 228 -1.97 2.50 22.31
CA ALA A 228 -1.30 2.15 23.55
C ALA A 228 -2.19 2.42 24.77
N VAL A 229 -2.87 3.57 24.83
CA VAL A 229 -3.77 3.91 25.93
C VAL A 229 -4.97 2.98 25.95
N GLY A 230 -5.68 2.82 24.83
CA GLY A 230 -6.87 1.96 24.77
C GLY A 230 -6.56 0.51 25.13
N ARG A 231 -5.45 -0.04 24.63
CA ARG A 231 -5.13 -1.46 24.83
C ARG A 231 -4.43 -1.77 26.15
N LYS A 232 -3.66 -0.84 26.72
CA LYS A 232 -2.76 -1.12 27.86
C LYS A 232 -3.02 -0.29 29.10
N VAL A 233 -3.49 0.94 28.98
CA VAL A 233 -3.75 1.82 30.12
C VAL A 233 -5.21 1.73 30.56
N LEU A 234 -6.16 1.76 29.62
CA LEU A 234 -7.58 1.69 29.91
C LEU A 234 -7.97 0.45 30.74
N PRO A 235 -7.47 -0.77 30.47
CA PRO A 235 -7.79 -1.93 31.31
C PRO A 235 -7.24 -1.85 32.74
N LYS A 236 -6.31 -0.94 33.02
CA LYS A 236 -5.68 -0.76 34.34
C LYS A 236 -6.33 0.37 35.13
N LEU A 237 -6.65 1.48 34.47
CA LEU A 237 -7.21 2.67 35.11
C LEU A 237 -8.73 2.82 34.93
N GLY A 238 -9.32 2.15 33.94
CA GLY A 238 -10.74 2.24 33.57
C GLY A 238 -11.60 1.11 34.10
N GLY A 239 -11.19 0.40 35.15
CA GLY A 239 -11.99 -0.67 35.74
C GLY A 239 -13.40 -0.20 36.09
N GLY A 240 -14.42 -0.84 35.51
CA GLY A 240 -15.83 -0.48 35.71
C GLY A 240 -16.27 0.82 35.02
N SER A 241 -15.44 1.42 34.16
CA SER A 241 -15.79 2.66 33.45
C SER A 241 -16.58 2.41 32.16
N GLU A 242 -17.36 3.41 31.75
CA GLU A 242 -18.08 3.38 30.49
C GLU A 242 -17.13 3.26 29.28
N GLN A 243 -15.96 3.93 29.34
CA GLN A 243 -14.95 3.86 28.28
C GLN A 243 -14.42 2.43 28.08
N LEU A 244 -14.19 1.67 29.16
CA LEU A 244 -13.76 0.27 29.04
C LEU A 244 -14.86 -0.60 28.43
N ALA A 245 -16.12 -0.38 28.82
CA ALA A 245 -17.26 -1.09 28.23
C ALA A 245 -17.39 -0.81 26.73
N LYS A 246 -17.28 0.46 26.31
CA LYS A 246 -17.28 0.87 24.89
C LYS A 246 -16.13 0.26 24.11
N TYR A 247 -14.91 0.28 24.65
CA TYR A 247 -13.74 -0.36 24.05
C TYR A 247 -13.98 -1.86 23.79
N GLN A 248 -14.54 -2.56 24.79
CA GLN A 248 -14.79 -4.00 24.73
C GLN A 248 -15.94 -4.36 23.79
N ALA A 249 -16.95 -3.51 23.63
CA ALA A 249 -18.13 -3.77 22.81
C ALA A 249 -17.79 -4.04 21.32
N LEU A 250 -16.71 -3.47 20.80
CA LEU A 250 -16.25 -3.73 19.43
C LEU A 250 -15.24 -4.88 19.31
N GLY A 251 -14.75 -5.44 20.42
CA GLY A 251 -13.61 -6.35 20.43
C GLY A 251 -13.79 -7.59 19.56
N GLU A 252 -14.93 -8.27 19.71
CA GLU A 252 -15.25 -9.49 18.93
C GLU A 252 -15.45 -9.20 17.44
N THR A 253 -15.76 -7.96 17.07
CA THR A 253 -15.94 -7.54 15.68
C THR A 253 -14.60 -7.22 15.03
N VAL A 254 -13.82 -6.31 15.62
CA VAL A 254 -12.64 -5.72 14.97
C VAL A 254 -11.30 -6.34 15.38
N ARG A 255 -11.29 -7.18 16.42
CA ARG A 255 -10.08 -7.86 16.91
C ARG A 255 -10.41 -9.26 17.41
N GLN A 256 -10.84 -10.12 16.49
CA GLN A 256 -11.20 -11.50 16.77
C GLN A 256 -10.03 -12.29 17.36
N ASP A 257 -10.35 -13.25 18.23
CA ASP A 257 -9.36 -14.06 18.97
C ASP A 257 -8.30 -14.73 18.11
N TRP A 258 -8.61 -15.04 16.85
CA TRP A 258 -7.66 -15.70 15.94
C TRP A 258 -6.55 -14.79 15.43
N PHE A 259 -6.70 -13.46 15.51
CA PHE A 259 -5.71 -12.50 15.01
C PHE A 259 -4.36 -12.63 15.74
N ASP A 260 -4.41 -12.92 17.05
CA ASP A 260 -3.22 -13.01 17.89
C ASP A 260 -2.69 -14.47 17.99
N LYS A 261 -3.45 -15.46 17.50
CA LYS A 261 -3.05 -16.89 17.49
C LYS A 261 -2.07 -17.17 16.34
N LYS A 262 -0.84 -17.57 16.69
CA LYS A 262 0.28 -17.73 15.74
C LYS A 262 -0.08 -18.69 14.60
N GLU A 263 -0.77 -19.76 14.93
CA GLU A 263 -1.21 -20.82 14.03
C GLU A 263 -2.28 -20.40 13.02
N TYR A 264 -3.02 -19.32 13.25
CA TYR A 264 -4.09 -18.85 12.35
C TYR A 264 -3.75 -17.55 11.62
N ARG A 265 -3.03 -16.63 12.28
CA ARG A 265 -2.76 -15.28 11.78
C ARG A 265 -1.97 -15.22 10.46
N GLY A 266 -1.34 -16.32 10.05
CA GLY A 266 -0.83 -16.50 8.70
C GLY A 266 0.42 -15.70 8.34
N ARG A 267 1.29 -15.41 9.32
CA ARG A 267 2.58 -14.74 9.11
C ARG A 267 3.73 -15.45 9.81
N ALA A 268 4.86 -15.55 9.11
CA ALA A 268 6.16 -15.99 9.64
C ALA A 268 7.11 -14.80 9.75
N ASN A 269 8.12 -14.90 10.64
CA ASN A 269 9.14 -13.86 10.77
C ASN A 269 10.23 -14.08 9.71
N VAL A 270 10.63 -13.00 9.05
CA VAL A 270 11.79 -12.97 8.15
C VAL A 270 13.00 -12.42 8.90
N ALA A 271 14.14 -13.07 8.74
CA ALA A 271 15.40 -12.60 9.32
C ALA A 271 16.06 -11.53 8.44
N GLY A 272 16.76 -10.59 9.05
CA GLY A 272 17.60 -9.62 8.32
C GLY A 272 16.89 -8.36 7.84
N ALA A 273 15.66 -8.09 8.31
CA ALA A 273 14.99 -6.82 8.07
C ALA A 273 15.87 -5.64 8.49
N GLN A 274 16.08 -4.70 7.57
CA GLN A 274 16.86 -3.48 7.81
C GLN A 274 15.94 -2.31 8.09
N ALA A 275 16.45 -1.35 8.86
CA ALA A 275 15.74 -0.10 9.08
C ALA A 275 15.57 0.67 7.76
N SER A 276 14.39 1.23 7.55
CA SER A 276 14.07 2.00 6.34
C SER A 276 13.59 3.40 6.69
N HIS A 277 13.99 4.34 5.83
CA HIS A 277 13.46 5.71 5.79
C HIS A 277 12.33 5.86 4.77
N THR A 278 12.27 5.01 3.77
CA THR A 278 11.26 5.04 2.69
C THR A 278 9.86 5.04 3.28
N ALA A 279 8.99 5.92 2.78
CA ALA A 279 7.59 5.92 3.20
C ALA A 279 6.89 4.63 2.76
N GLY A 280 6.02 4.15 3.63
CA GLY A 280 5.14 3.02 3.39
C GLY A 280 5.79 1.66 3.14
N ILE A 281 5.15 0.90 2.27
CA ILE A 281 5.42 -0.50 1.93
C ILE A 281 6.16 -0.65 0.59
N ALA A 282 6.45 0.44 -0.11
CA ALA A 282 7.20 0.44 -1.34
C ALA A 282 8.67 0.04 -1.09
N ASP A 283 9.33 -0.54 -2.10
CA ASP A 283 10.76 -0.85 -2.02
C ASP A 283 11.60 0.42 -1.80
N ASN A 284 12.73 0.29 -1.10
CA ASN A 284 13.61 1.42 -0.79
C ASN A 284 14.14 2.16 -2.02
N LYS A 285 14.21 1.49 -3.18
CA LYS A 285 14.57 2.12 -4.45
C LYS A 285 13.58 3.20 -4.91
N HIS A 286 12.37 3.26 -4.33
CA HIS A 286 11.32 4.20 -4.67
C HIS A 286 11.17 5.37 -3.70
N ALA A 287 12.13 5.58 -2.80
CA ALA A 287 12.11 6.70 -1.85
C ALA A 287 11.96 8.08 -2.52
N ASN A 288 12.37 8.23 -3.78
CA ASN A 288 12.20 9.45 -4.57
C ASN A 288 10.76 9.66 -5.08
N ILE A 289 9.93 8.62 -5.09
CA ILE A 289 8.53 8.67 -5.54
C ILE A 289 7.64 8.89 -4.32
N VAL A 290 7.72 8.00 -3.34
CA VAL A 290 6.80 7.97 -2.18
C VAL A 290 7.25 8.87 -1.03
N GLY A 291 8.48 9.39 -1.11
CA GLY A 291 9.10 10.16 -0.04
C GLY A 291 9.85 9.32 1.00
N SER A 292 10.39 10.01 2.00
CA SER A 292 11.16 9.43 3.10
C SER A 292 10.84 10.13 4.40
N PHE A 293 10.96 9.41 5.52
CA PHE A 293 10.85 9.96 6.86
C PHE A 293 12.21 10.13 7.50
N GLU A 294 12.35 11.15 8.33
CA GLU A 294 13.55 11.34 9.16
C GLU A 294 13.75 10.17 10.12
N GLN A 295 12.66 9.65 10.66
CA GLN A 295 12.69 8.58 11.64
C GLN A 295 12.86 7.20 10.98
N PRO A 296 14.02 6.53 11.11
CA PRO A 296 14.17 5.16 10.62
C PRO A 296 13.31 4.21 11.46
N ARG A 297 12.78 3.18 10.79
CA ARG A 297 11.93 2.18 11.41
C ARG A 297 12.10 0.81 10.76
N ASN A 298 11.86 -0.24 11.52
CA ASN A 298 11.69 -1.56 10.95
C ASN A 298 10.26 -1.67 10.42
N ARG A 299 10.11 -2.06 9.14
CA ARG A 299 8.80 -2.16 8.50
C ARG A 299 8.27 -3.58 8.63
N GLY A 300 6.98 -3.72 8.90
CA GLY A 300 6.31 -5.02 8.96
C GLY A 300 6.50 -5.81 7.66
N VAL A 301 6.45 -5.14 6.51
CA VAL A 301 6.64 -5.75 5.19
C VAL A 301 8.05 -6.33 4.95
N ASP A 302 9.04 -5.89 5.72
CA ASP A 302 10.40 -6.43 5.66
C ASP A 302 10.62 -7.52 6.73
N MET A 303 9.76 -7.56 7.75
CA MET A 303 9.89 -8.43 8.92
C MET A 303 9.02 -9.68 8.84
N PHE A 304 8.01 -9.69 7.96
CA PHE A 304 7.04 -10.76 7.88
C PHE A 304 6.83 -11.25 6.46
N GLU A 305 6.59 -12.54 6.33
CA GLU A 305 6.16 -13.18 5.09
C GLU A 305 4.93 -14.05 5.34
N ARG A 306 4.29 -14.45 4.25
CA ARG A 306 3.11 -15.31 4.26
C ARG A 306 3.46 -16.68 4.85
N ASP A 307 2.79 -17.07 5.93
CA ASP A 307 2.87 -18.45 6.44
C ASP A 307 1.89 -19.36 5.68
N VAL A 308 2.40 -20.04 4.66
CA VAL A 308 1.65 -21.01 3.86
C VAL A 308 1.33 -22.31 4.61
N ASN A 309 1.95 -22.55 5.77
CA ASN A 309 1.75 -23.74 6.60
C ASN A 309 0.82 -23.50 7.79
N ARG A 310 0.13 -22.36 7.83
CA ARG A 310 -0.83 -22.04 8.90
C ARG A 310 -1.94 -23.09 9.00
N THR A 311 -2.49 -23.23 10.20
CA THR A 311 -3.70 -24.03 10.42
C THR A 311 -4.89 -23.38 9.71
N SER A 312 -5.72 -24.20 9.08
CA SER A 312 -6.94 -23.74 8.41
C SER A 312 -7.91 -23.11 9.41
N HIS A 313 -8.48 -21.96 9.05
CA HIS A 313 -9.47 -21.22 9.83
C HIS A 313 -10.33 -20.44 8.85
N THR A 314 -11.66 -20.61 8.90
CA THR A 314 -12.57 -20.12 7.84
C THR A 314 -12.40 -18.63 7.55
N GLU A 315 -12.44 -17.77 8.57
CA GLU A 315 -12.31 -16.32 8.38
C GLU A 315 -10.91 -15.91 7.92
N ALA A 316 -9.88 -16.65 8.34
CA ALA A 316 -8.53 -16.39 7.90
C ALA A 316 -8.37 -16.80 6.42
N ASN A 317 -8.94 -17.94 6.03
CA ASN A 317 -8.97 -18.40 4.64
C ASN A 317 -9.58 -17.33 3.75
N ASN A 318 -10.79 -16.84 4.07
CA ASN A 318 -11.45 -15.79 3.29
C ASN A 318 -10.57 -14.55 3.10
N PHE A 319 -9.93 -14.07 4.18
CA PHE A 319 -9.02 -12.93 4.12
C PHE A 319 -7.83 -13.16 3.17
N PHE A 320 -7.23 -14.35 3.22
CA PHE A 320 -6.08 -14.66 2.38
C PHE A 320 -6.47 -15.02 0.94
N ASP A 321 -7.64 -15.60 0.73
CA ASP A 321 -8.21 -15.84 -0.59
C ASP A 321 -8.48 -14.51 -1.30
N ASP A 322 -8.92 -13.47 -0.58
CA ASP A 322 -9.03 -12.12 -1.12
C ASP A 322 -7.67 -11.55 -1.53
N ILE A 323 -6.61 -11.75 -0.72
CA ILE A 323 -5.27 -11.32 -1.09
C ILE A 323 -4.81 -11.98 -2.39
N ASP A 324 -4.95 -13.30 -2.47
CA ASP A 324 -4.42 -14.11 -3.57
C ASP A 324 -5.23 -13.90 -4.86
N SER A 325 -6.56 -13.90 -4.78
CA SER A 325 -7.44 -13.77 -5.96
C SER A 325 -7.39 -12.40 -6.62
N ARG A 326 -6.94 -11.39 -5.89
CA ARG A 326 -6.94 -9.98 -6.30
C ARG A 326 -5.54 -9.36 -6.38
N ASN A 327 -4.51 -10.18 -6.22
CA ASN A 327 -3.12 -9.74 -6.25
C ASN A 327 -2.87 -8.53 -5.32
N LEU A 328 -3.35 -8.64 -4.09
CA LEU A 328 -3.18 -7.60 -3.07
C LEU A 328 -1.85 -7.82 -2.34
N LEU A 329 -1.37 -6.75 -1.70
CA LEU A 329 -0.15 -6.82 -0.93
C LEU A 329 -0.40 -7.44 0.44
N PHE A 330 0.42 -8.43 0.78
CA PHE A 330 0.60 -8.90 2.15
C PHE A 330 1.68 -8.05 2.81
N GLY A 331 1.40 -7.52 3.99
CA GLY A 331 2.38 -6.80 4.79
C GLY A 331 2.73 -7.55 6.06
N ALA A 332 1.75 -7.79 6.92
CA ALA A 332 1.95 -8.48 8.18
C ALA A 332 0.74 -9.34 8.59
N GLY A 333 -0.18 -9.64 7.69
CA GLY A 333 -1.48 -10.26 7.99
C GLY A 333 -2.51 -9.26 8.52
N ILE A 334 -3.71 -9.75 8.84
CA ILE A 334 -4.84 -8.93 9.25
C ILE A 334 -4.50 -7.97 10.41
N SER A 335 -4.90 -6.70 10.31
CA SER A 335 -4.43 -5.65 11.22
C SER A 335 -5.22 -5.60 12.54
N GLY A 336 -4.75 -6.36 13.54
CA GLY A 336 -5.28 -6.22 14.91
C GLY A 336 -5.06 -4.84 15.53
N THR A 337 -4.05 -4.09 15.06
CA THR A 337 -3.78 -2.71 15.50
C THR A 337 -4.82 -1.73 14.96
N THR A 338 -5.30 -1.92 13.73
CA THR A 338 -6.47 -1.18 13.22
C THR A 338 -7.68 -1.42 14.12
N GLY A 339 -7.90 -2.68 14.53
CA GLY A 339 -8.98 -3.03 15.45
C GLY A 339 -8.90 -2.26 16.78
N SER A 340 -7.75 -2.31 17.46
CA SER A 340 -7.59 -1.59 18.73
C SER A 340 -7.66 -0.07 18.61
N LEU A 341 -7.27 0.50 17.47
CA LEU A 341 -7.44 1.93 17.19
C LEU A 341 -8.91 2.32 17.02
N LEU A 342 -9.71 1.50 16.35
CA LEU A 342 -11.16 1.72 16.23
C LEU A 342 -11.87 1.54 17.58
N GLN A 343 -11.45 0.55 18.38
CA GLN A 343 -11.92 0.40 19.77
C GLN A 343 -11.56 1.63 20.62
N ALA A 344 -10.36 2.20 20.44
CA ALA A 344 -9.95 3.42 21.14
C ALA A 344 -10.79 4.63 20.70
N ALA A 345 -11.09 4.78 19.41
CA ALA A 345 -11.99 5.83 18.94
C ALA A 345 -13.39 5.70 19.57
N GLU A 346 -13.95 4.49 19.61
CA GLU A 346 -15.25 4.25 20.26
C GLU A 346 -15.23 4.55 21.77
N ALA A 347 -14.13 4.26 22.45
CA ALA A 347 -14.01 4.49 23.89
C ALA A 347 -13.83 5.97 24.27
N PHE A 348 -13.05 6.71 23.49
CA PHE A 348 -12.57 8.03 23.87
C PHE A 348 -13.18 9.17 23.08
N GLY A 349 -13.48 8.97 21.79
CA GLY A 349 -14.08 9.99 20.94
C GLY A 349 -14.94 9.38 19.85
N PRO A 350 -16.14 8.84 20.18
CA PRO A 350 -16.99 8.13 19.24
C PRO A 350 -17.23 8.92 17.95
N LEU A 351 -17.00 8.29 16.80
CA LEU A 351 -17.11 8.89 15.47
C LEU A 351 -18.44 8.49 14.84
N THR A 352 -19.45 9.36 14.93
CA THR A 352 -20.81 9.08 14.44
C THR A 352 -20.92 9.31 12.93
N GLU A 353 -20.33 10.39 12.44
CA GLU A 353 -20.37 10.76 11.02
C GLU A 353 -19.44 9.89 10.19
N MET A 354 -19.91 9.48 9.00
CA MET A 354 -19.11 8.64 8.10
C MET A 354 -17.81 9.32 7.68
N GLU A 355 -17.84 10.63 7.44
CA GLU A 355 -16.62 11.39 7.12
C GLU A 355 -15.59 11.29 8.24
N ASP A 356 -15.99 11.50 9.50
CA ASP A 356 -15.07 11.41 10.65
C ASP A 356 -14.48 9.98 10.77
N LYS A 357 -15.28 8.94 10.52
CA LYS A 357 -14.78 7.55 10.46
C LYS A 357 -13.74 7.35 9.37
N LYS A 358 -13.98 7.89 8.17
CA LYS A 358 -13.05 7.80 7.03
C LYS A 358 -11.77 8.61 7.28
N GLN A 359 -11.87 9.79 7.88
CA GLN A 359 -10.72 10.61 8.29
C GLN A 359 -9.85 9.87 9.30
N TYR A 360 -10.46 9.26 10.32
CA TYR A 360 -9.72 8.47 11.30
C TYR A 360 -9.12 7.20 10.68
N MET A 361 -9.83 6.53 9.78
CA MET A 361 -9.29 5.38 9.05
C MET A 361 -8.13 5.77 8.14
N MET A 362 -8.19 6.93 7.48
CA MET A 362 -7.07 7.50 6.73
C MET A 362 -5.88 7.81 7.64
N ALA A 363 -6.10 8.27 8.89
CA ALA A 363 -5.04 8.42 9.87
C ALA A 363 -4.39 7.08 10.26
N ILE A 364 -5.20 6.03 10.44
CA ILE A 364 -4.71 4.67 10.67
C ILE A 364 -3.89 4.18 9.47
N VAL A 365 -4.33 4.47 8.24
CA VAL A 365 -3.56 4.17 7.03
C VAL A 365 -2.25 4.95 7.01
N GLY A 366 -2.23 6.24 7.35
CA GLY A 366 -1.00 7.01 7.50
C GLY A 366 -0.03 6.34 8.48
N TYR A 367 -0.51 6.01 9.68
CA TYR A 367 0.32 5.36 10.69
C TYR A 367 0.79 3.96 10.29
N LEU A 368 -0.11 3.05 9.91
CA LEU A 368 0.19 1.64 9.68
C LEU A 368 0.72 1.36 8.28
N VAL A 369 0.09 1.91 7.25
CA VAL A 369 0.52 1.72 5.86
C VAL A 369 1.69 2.63 5.56
N GLY A 370 1.60 3.94 5.85
CA GLY A 370 2.72 4.87 5.72
C GLY A 370 3.90 4.47 6.61
N GLY A 371 3.67 3.93 7.80
CA GLY A 371 4.72 3.33 8.64
C GLY A 371 5.34 2.04 8.09
N GLY A 372 4.78 1.43 7.05
CA GLY A 372 5.27 0.18 6.47
C GLY A 372 4.92 -1.06 7.31
N MET A 373 3.99 -0.96 8.26
CA MET A 373 3.61 -2.05 9.17
C MET A 373 2.57 -2.99 8.57
N HIS A 374 1.65 -2.46 7.77
CA HIS A 374 0.56 -3.21 7.15
C HIS A 374 0.27 -2.73 5.73
N SER A 375 -0.40 -3.55 4.93
CA SER A 375 -0.95 -3.11 3.64
C SER A 375 -2.28 -2.36 3.82
N TYR A 376 -2.71 -1.65 2.77
CA TYR A 376 -4.01 -0.97 2.76
C TYR A 376 -5.16 -1.96 3.00
N HIS A 377 -5.13 -3.11 2.32
CA HIS A 377 -6.15 -4.14 2.48
C HIS A 377 -6.20 -4.70 3.91
N GLU A 378 -5.05 -4.97 4.51
CA GLU A 378 -4.97 -5.46 5.90
C GLU A 378 -5.64 -4.51 6.91
N CYS A 379 -5.59 -3.20 6.65
CA CYS A 379 -6.24 -2.19 7.46
C CYS A 379 -7.74 -2.08 7.12
N MET A 380 -8.08 -1.97 5.84
CA MET A 380 -9.45 -1.69 5.40
C MET A 380 -10.42 -2.85 5.58
N THR A 381 -9.96 -4.10 5.56
CA THR A 381 -10.79 -5.27 5.93
C THR A 381 -11.34 -5.13 7.36
N ILE A 382 -10.65 -4.41 8.25
CA ILE A 382 -11.14 -4.13 9.60
C ILE A 382 -12.04 -2.89 9.63
N GLY A 383 -11.71 -1.85 8.86
CA GLY A 383 -12.56 -0.67 8.69
C GLY A 383 -13.96 -1.03 8.15
N GLU A 384 -14.03 -1.98 7.22
CA GLU A 384 -15.29 -2.50 6.67
C GLU A 384 -16.22 -3.05 7.76
N LYS A 385 -15.66 -3.75 8.76
CA LYS A 385 -16.42 -4.33 9.86
C LYS A 385 -17.13 -3.29 10.76
N VAL A 386 -16.73 -2.02 10.69
CA VAL A 386 -17.40 -0.90 11.39
C VAL A 386 -18.20 0.01 10.45
N GLY A 387 -18.46 -0.48 9.23
CA GLY A 387 -19.31 0.15 8.24
C GLY A 387 -18.61 1.15 7.31
N ILE A 388 -17.27 1.23 7.32
CA ILE A 388 -16.55 2.05 6.33
C ILE A 388 -16.64 1.36 4.97
N PRO A 389 -17.15 2.02 3.91
CA PRO A 389 -17.24 1.41 2.59
C PRO A 389 -15.88 0.95 2.11
N TYR A 390 -15.75 -0.34 1.81
CA TYR A 390 -14.54 -0.90 1.28
C TYR A 390 -14.87 -2.04 0.34
N ASN A 391 -14.29 -1.99 -0.85
CA ASN A 391 -14.29 -3.07 -1.81
C ASN A 391 -12.84 -3.57 -1.92
N PRO A 392 -12.55 -4.86 -1.67
CA PRO A 392 -11.19 -5.38 -1.66
C PRO A 392 -10.35 -4.96 -2.88
N GLY A 393 -9.29 -4.19 -2.60
CA GLY A 393 -8.34 -3.68 -3.61
C GLY A 393 -8.70 -2.34 -4.24
N SER A 394 -9.84 -1.73 -3.88
CA SER A 394 -10.24 -0.37 -4.26
C SER A 394 -9.97 0.61 -3.12
N TYR A 395 -9.75 1.89 -3.46
CA TYR A 395 -9.37 2.90 -2.47
C TYR A 395 -10.44 3.99 -2.31
N VAL A 396 -11.01 4.47 -3.41
CA VAL A 396 -11.74 5.76 -3.43
C VAL A 396 -12.92 5.81 -2.46
N GLU A 397 -13.69 4.74 -2.34
CA GLU A 397 -14.91 4.74 -1.51
C GLU A 397 -14.63 4.85 0.00
N SER A 398 -13.47 4.34 0.44
CA SER A 398 -13.03 4.40 1.83
C SER A 398 -12.34 5.71 2.20
N LEU A 399 -11.99 6.55 1.22
CA LEU A 399 -11.32 7.82 1.46
C LEU A 399 -12.28 8.94 1.89
N PRO A 400 -11.86 9.83 2.79
CA PRO A 400 -12.68 10.94 3.25
C PRO A 400 -12.93 11.97 2.15
N GLU A 401 -14.07 12.65 2.19
CA GLU A 401 -14.47 13.72 1.26
C GLU A 401 -13.49 14.89 1.31
N SER A 402 -12.96 15.20 2.49
CA SER A 402 -11.91 16.20 2.66
C SER A 402 -10.67 15.92 1.80
N PHE A 403 -10.31 14.65 1.60
CA PHE A 403 -9.23 14.26 0.70
C PHE A 403 -9.71 14.17 -0.75
N THR A 404 -10.82 13.48 -1.03
CA THR A 404 -11.27 13.23 -2.42
C THR A 404 -11.66 14.49 -3.20
N ASN A 405 -11.97 15.59 -2.50
CA ASN A 405 -12.21 16.90 -3.12
C ASN A 405 -10.94 17.76 -3.30
N SER A 406 -9.77 17.26 -2.92
CA SER A 406 -8.51 18.04 -2.93
C SER A 406 -7.67 17.84 -4.20
N GLU A 407 -6.72 18.74 -4.43
CA GLU A 407 -5.73 18.62 -5.51
C GLU A 407 -4.80 17.43 -5.30
N ASP A 408 -4.46 17.11 -4.05
CA ASP A 408 -3.62 15.95 -3.71
C ASP A 408 -4.27 14.64 -4.13
N PHE A 409 -5.57 14.50 -3.91
CA PHE A 409 -6.30 13.33 -4.43
C PHE A 409 -6.33 13.33 -5.95
N GLN A 410 -6.53 14.49 -6.60
CA GLN A 410 -6.54 14.54 -8.07
C GLN A 410 -5.21 14.07 -8.66
N GLN A 411 -4.09 14.49 -8.09
CA GLN A 411 -2.75 14.05 -8.51
C GLN A 411 -2.55 12.56 -8.23
N TRP A 412 -2.72 12.14 -6.97
CA TRP A 412 -2.52 10.74 -6.58
C TRP A 412 -3.43 9.78 -7.35
N ASN A 413 -4.70 10.15 -7.55
CA ASN A 413 -5.64 9.33 -8.28
C ASN A 413 -5.36 9.30 -9.79
N HIS A 414 -4.75 10.34 -10.34
CA HIS A 414 -4.27 10.33 -11.73
C HIS A 414 -3.11 9.35 -11.88
N ASP A 415 -2.09 9.49 -11.03
CA ASP A 415 -0.87 8.67 -11.09
C ASP A 415 -1.17 7.18 -10.83
N TYR A 416 -2.15 6.88 -9.98
CA TYR A 416 -2.50 5.52 -9.60
C TYR A 416 -3.92 5.12 -10.00
N TYR A 417 -4.48 5.69 -11.08
CA TYR A 417 -5.86 5.39 -11.51
C TYR A 417 -6.11 3.88 -11.71
N ASP A 418 -5.10 3.18 -12.22
CA ASP A 418 -5.08 1.73 -12.37
C ASP A 418 -5.27 1.00 -11.04
N ILE A 419 -4.78 1.55 -9.92
CA ILE A 419 -4.92 0.95 -8.60
C ILE A 419 -6.13 1.51 -7.84
N SER A 420 -6.27 2.83 -7.76
CA SER A 420 -7.25 3.51 -6.91
C SER A 420 -8.68 3.31 -7.41
N VAL A 421 -8.89 3.31 -8.73
CA VAL A 421 -10.20 3.21 -9.38
C VAL A 421 -10.44 1.85 -10.02
N LEU A 422 -9.49 1.34 -10.82
CA LEU A 422 -9.69 0.05 -11.50
C LEU A 422 -9.54 -1.14 -10.55
N GLY A 423 -8.87 -0.95 -9.41
CA GLY A 423 -8.90 -1.87 -8.28
C GLY A 423 -8.04 -3.10 -8.49
N ALA A 424 -8.62 -4.29 -8.33
CA ALA A 424 -7.89 -5.49 -7.94
C ALA A 424 -7.76 -6.60 -9.00
N THR A 425 -8.47 -6.48 -10.13
CA THR A 425 -8.60 -7.60 -11.09
C THR A 425 -8.05 -7.28 -12.48
N HIS A 426 -7.55 -6.07 -12.71
CA HIS A 426 -7.17 -5.61 -14.04
C HIS A 426 -5.82 -6.13 -14.55
N TRP A 427 -4.98 -6.70 -13.69
CA TRP A 427 -3.73 -7.35 -14.11
C TRP A 427 -3.99 -8.67 -14.86
N GLN A 428 -5.12 -9.35 -14.58
CA GLN A 428 -5.48 -10.64 -15.17
C GLN A 428 -5.60 -10.61 -16.69
N PHE A 429 -5.88 -9.43 -17.26
CA PHE A 429 -6.02 -9.25 -18.71
C PHE A 429 -4.71 -9.51 -19.48
N ASN A 430 -3.55 -9.37 -18.84
CA ASN A 430 -2.24 -9.60 -19.49
C ASN A 430 -1.63 -10.98 -19.17
N GLU A 431 -2.14 -11.69 -18.16
CA GLU A 431 -1.52 -12.96 -17.72
C GLU A 431 -2.13 -14.21 -18.36
N GLY A 432 -3.32 -14.11 -18.95
CA GLY A 432 -3.96 -15.24 -19.64
C GLY A 432 -4.17 -16.50 -18.79
N LYS A 433 -3.90 -16.45 -17.49
CA LYS A 433 -3.91 -17.57 -16.53
C LYS A 433 -4.83 -17.27 -15.36
N LEU A 434 -5.48 -18.35 -14.91
CA LEU A 434 -6.40 -18.34 -13.77
C LEU A 434 -5.61 -18.15 -12.46
N PRO A 435 -6.24 -17.60 -11.40
CA PRO A 435 -5.66 -17.50 -10.06
C PRO A 435 -5.01 -18.81 -9.57
N SER A 436 -3.97 -18.70 -8.76
CA SER A 436 -3.12 -19.82 -8.31
C SER A 436 -3.87 -20.97 -7.62
N HIS A 437 -4.96 -20.70 -6.88
CA HIS A 437 -5.79 -21.74 -6.26
C HIS A 437 -6.65 -22.50 -7.30
N LEU A 438 -7.02 -21.86 -8.40
CA LEU A 438 -7.69 -22.51 -9.55
C LEU A 438 -6.68 -23.20 -10.45
N GLU A 439 -5.43 -22.72 -10.56
CA GLU A 439 -4.34 -23.50 -11.16
C GLU A 439 -3.98 -24.72 -10.30
N LEU A 440 -3.96 -24.61 -8.97
CA LEU A 440 -3.75 -25.73 -8.05
C LEU A 440 -4.90 -26.73 -8.11
N GLN A 441 -6.15 -26.27 -8.15
CA GLN A 441 -7.30 -27.13 -8.33
C GLN A 441 -7.26 -27.82 -9.69
N ARG A 442 -6.92 -27.10 -10.77
CA ARG A 442 -6.73 -27.67 -12.11
C ARG A 442 -5.55 -28.63 -12.19
N VAL A 443 -4.45 -28.38 -11.47
CA VAL A 443 -3.29 -29.29 -11.36
C VAL A 443 -3.63 -30.50 -10.49
N MET A 444 -4.44 -30.35 -9.45
CA MET A 444 -4.95 -31.44 -8.61
C MET A 444 -5.96 -32.31 -9.38
N GLU A 445 -6.89 -31.71 -10.10
CA GLU A 445 -7.83 -32.39 -11.01
C GLU A 445 -7.09 -33.12 -12.12
N LYS A 446 -6.07 -32.48 -12.71
CA LYS A 446 -5.22 -33.12 -13.71
C LYS A 446 -4.35 -34.25 -13.15
N LYS A 447 -3.86 -34.11 -11.91
CA LYS A 447 -3.19 -35.21 -11.18
C LYS A 447 -4.15 -36.35 -10.84
N LEU A 448 -5.40 -36.06 -10.49
CA LEU A 448 -6.43 -37.06 -10.23
C LEU A 448 -6.85 -37.82 -11.52
N ASP A 449 -6.88 -37.12 -12.66
CA ASP A 449 -7.11 -37.72 -13.98
C ASP A 449 -5.89 -38.54 -14.47
N GLU A 450 -4.67 -38.09 -14.17
CA GLU A 450 -3.41 -38.81 -14.47
C GLU A 450 -3.19 -40.02 -13.53
N ASP A 451 -3.63 -39.94 -12.27
CA ASP A 451 -3.68 -41.06 -11.31
C ASP A 451 -4.89 -41.99 -11.50
N GLY A 452 -5.70 -41.73 -12.54
CA GLY A 452 -6.87 -42.51 -12.98
C GLY A 452 -6.58 -43.93 -13.48
N SER A 453 -5.49 -44.56 -13.03
CA SER A 453 -5.28 -46.02 -13.14
C SER A 453 -5.92 -46.82 -12.01
N VAL A 454 -6.66 -46.19 -11.09
CA VAL A 454 -7.49 -46.92 -10.10
C VAL A 454 -8.96 -46.77 -10.44
N LYS A 455 -9.37 -47.47 -11.50
CA LYS A 455 -10.75 -47.93 -11.62
C LYS A 455 -10.98 -49.08 -10.63
N ASN A 456 -12.17 -49.06 -10.05
CA ASN A 456 -12.90 -50.13 -9.35
C ASN A 456 -12.82 -50.16 -7.82
N SER A 457 -13.80 -49.49 -7.22
CA SER A 457 -14.76 -49.98 -6.21
C SER A 457 -15.24 -48.70 -5.52
N PHE A 458 -16.49 -48.26 -5.68
CA PHE A 458 -17.64 -48.89 -5.06
C PHE A 458 -18.89 -48.73 -5.92
N ILE A 459 -19.50 -49.88 -6.22
CA ILE A 459 -20.89 -50.05 -6.62
C ILE A 459 -21.64 -50.56 -5.38
N VAL A 460 -22.79 -49.94 -5.11
CA VAL A 460 -23.96 -50.39 -4.32
C VAL A 460 -23.86 -50.38 -2.79
N GLY A 461 -24.84 -49.69 -2.19
CA GLY A 461 -25.18 -49.67 -0.77
C GLY A 461 -25.90 -48.39 -0.40
#